data_AF-A0A4P2QBP1-F1
#
_entry.id   AF-A0A4P2QBP1-F1
#
_cell.length_a   1.000
_cell.length_b   1.000
_cell.length_c   1.000
_cell.angle_alpha   90.00
_cell.angle_beta   90.00
_cell.angle_gamma   90.00
#
_symmetry.space_group_name_H-M   'P 1'
#
loop_
_entity.id
_entity.type
_entity.pdbx_description
1 polymer ?
#
loop_
_entity_poly.entity_id
_entity_poly.type
_entity_poly.pdbx_seq_one_letter_code
_entity_poly.pdbx_strand_id
1 'polypeptide(L)'
;MTYRPEKRIAFGPPLKERIPALLYFGFAIAVSAVIVYGQNAPSSSRIFQYVVEGDRHRLISSSVCAIILFTSALAAVLREQMRGVIVHPEGIELRELLGFGLPRVRRFAWSQIDRMSVPPAQASGGRAAAAQDSPSGNIRLDLWDGSRTWLPTVGDRLALSMVLERVALARAIPIEGGTGLLDDLGNPLQDDG
;
A
#
# COMPACT_ATOMS: atom_id res chain seq x y z
N MET A 1 -15.93 -17.31 -22.66
CA MET A 1 -15.60 -17.70 -21.27
C MET A 1 -14.98 -16.49 -20.59
N THR A 2 -15.68 -15.89 -19.64
CA THR A 2 -15.23 -14.66 -18.97
C THR A 2 -14.28 -15.03 -17.85
N TYR A 3 -13.00 -14.66 -17.96
CA TYR A 3 -12.03 -14.83 -16.87
C TYR A 3 -12.54 -14.05 -15.65
N ARG A 4 -12.90 -14.81 -14.61
CA ARG A 4 -13.16 -14.28 -13.27
C ARG A 4 -11.93 -14.57 -12.44
N PRO A 5 -11.24 -13.55 -11.90
CA PRO A 5 -10.17 -13.83 -10.95
C PRO A 5 -10.79 -14.55 -9.74
N GLU A 6 -10.50 -15.84 -9.58
CA GLU A 6 -11.09 -16.70 -8.55
C GLU A 6 -10.66 -16.29 -7.13
N LYS A 7 -9.57 -15.51 -7.03
CA LYS A 7 -8.93 -15.15 -5.77
C LYS A 7 -8.82 -13.64 -5.60
N ARG A 8 -9.16 -13.18 -4.41
CA ARG A 8 -8.93 -11.81 -3.94
C ARG A 8 -7.43 -11.55 -3.85
N ILE A 9 -6.92 -10.60 -4.64
CA ILE A 9 -5.50 -10.20 -4.62
C ILE A 9 -5.41 -8.83 -3.96
N ALA A 10 -4.63 -8.74 -2.88
CA ALA A 10 -4.39 -7.51 -2.14
C ALA A 10 -3.00 -6.96 -2.44
N PHE A 11 -2.94 -5.70 -2.85
CA PHE A 11 -1.71 -4.96 -3.10
C PHE A 11 -1.57 -3.87 -2.04
N GLY A 12 -0.57 -4.00 -1.17
CA GLY A 12 -0.31 -3.04 -0.09
C GLY A 12 0.49 -1.81 -0.54
N PRO A 13 0.71 -0.84 0.37
CA PRO A 13 1.46 0.38 0.07
C PRO A 13 2.94 0.06 -0.25
N PRO A 14 3.65 0.92 -0.99
CA PRO A 14 5.03 0.68 -1.36
C PRO A 14 5.95 0.60 -0.13
N LEU A 15 7.00 -0.22 -0.23
CA LEU A 15 7.95 -0.41 0.88
C LEU A 15 8.54 0.90 1.39
N LYS A 16 8.79 1.87 0.49
CA LYS A 16 9.33 3.20 0.84
C LYS A 16 8.42 3.97 1.80
N GLU A 17 7.11 3.86 1.66
CA GLU A 17 6.14 4.50 2.55
C GLU A 17 6.02 3.78 3.91
N ARG A 18 6.40 2.49 3.96
CA ARG A 18 6.40 1.70 5.20
C ARG A 18 7.65 1.92 6.07
N ILE A 19 8.75 2.42 5.50
CA ILE A 19 10.03 2.58 6.20
C ILE A 19 9.89 3.41 7.48
N PRO A 20 9.24 4.60 7.49
CA PRO A 20 9.14 5.40 8.71
C PRO A 20 8.39 4.68 9.84
N ALA A 21 7.29 3.99 9.51
CA ALA A 21 6.51 3.24 10.49
C ALA A 21 7.30 2.04 11.04
N LEU A 22 8.04 1.32 10.19
CA LEU A 22 8.89 0.20 10.59
C LEU A 22 10.07 0.65 11.45
N LEU A 23 10.71 1.77 11.11
CA LEU A 23 11.79 2.35 11.91
C LEU A 23 11.28 2.78 13.29
N TYR A 24 10.12 3.44 13.34
CA TYR A 24 9.49 3.82 14.60
C TYR A 24 9.15 2.60 15.47
N PHE A 25 8.61 1.53 14.86
CA PHE A 25 8.34 0.28 15.55
C PHE A 25 9.60 -0.43 16.04
N GLY A 26 10.66 -0.48 15.22
CA GLY A 26 11.95 -1.02 15.62
C GLY A 26 12.56 -0.27 16.79
N PHE A 27 12.50 1.07 16.76
CA PHE A 27 12.92 1.91 17.89
C PHE A 27 12.08 1.63 19.15
N ALA A 28 10.75 1.53 19.01
CA ALA A 28 9.86 1.25 20.13
C ALA A 28 10.12 -0.12 20.76
N ILE A 29 10.38 -1.16 19.95
CA ILE A 29 10.80 -2.48 20.42
C ILE A 29 12.11 -2.39 21.18
N ALA A 30 13.13 -1.70 20.63
CA ALA A 30 14.43 -1.59 21.27
C ALA A 30 14.34 -0.92 22.65
N VAL A 31 13.60 0.19 22.76
CA VAL A 31 13.37 0.88 24.04
C VAL A 31 12.59 0.00 25.02
N SER A 32 11.54 -0.67 24.55
CA SER A 32 10.74 -1.57 25.39
C SER A 32 11.57 -2.74 25.91
N ALA A 33 12.42 -3.33 25.05
CA ALA A 33 13.32 -4.41 25.42
C ALA A 33 14.35 -3.98 26.47
N VAL A 34 14.91 -2.78 26.36
CA VAL A 34 15.83 -2.23 27.38
C VAL A 34 15.13 -2.07 28.73
N ILE A 35 13.89 -1.61 28.75
CA ILE A 35 13.13 -1.42 29.99
C ILE A 35 12.79 -2.77 30.63
N VAL A 36 12.30 -3.73 29.84
CA VAL A 36 12.01 -5.10 30.32
C VAL A 36 13.29 -5.80 30.80
N TYR A 37 14.41 -5.62 30.11
CA TYR A 37 15.70 -6.14 30.54
C TYR A 37 16.16 -5.48 31.85
N GLY A 38 16.01 -4.16 31.97
CA GLY A 38 16.37 -3.40 33.17
C GLY A 38 15.64 -3.86 34.43
N GLN A 39 14.39 -4.32 34.31
CA GLN A 39 13.63 -4.88 35.42
C GLN A 39 14.16 -6.24 35.90
N ASN A 40 14.75 -7.03 35.00
CA ASN A 40 15.31 -8.35 35.31
C ASN A 40 16.82 -8.31 35.55
N ALA A 41 17.46 -7.15 35.40
CA ALA A 41 18.90 -7.00 35.55
C ALA A 41 19.31 -7.00 37.04
N PRO A 42 20.54 -7.43 37.37
CA PRO A 42 21.07 -7.35 38.73
C PRO A 42 21.05 -5.91 39.26
N SER A 43 20.79 -5.76 40.56
CA SER A 43 20.69 -4.46 41.23
C SER A 43 21.97 -3.62 41.21
N SER A 44 23.11 -4.20 40.86
CA SER A 44 24.38 -3.50 40.62
C SER A 44 24.48 -2.87 39.22
N SER A 45 23.55 -3.15 38.32
CA SER A 45 23.55 -2.59 36.96
C SER A 45 23.01 -1.16 36.93
N ARG A 46 23.71 -0.26 36.23
CA ARG A 46 23.24 1.12 35.99
C ARG A 46 21.87 1.17 35.30
N ILE A 47 21.52 0.13 34.53
CA ILE A 47 20.21 0.02 33.87
C ILE A 47 19.11 -0.25 34.89
N PHE A 48 19.36 -1.11 35.88
CA PHE A 48 18.42 -1.37 36.98
C PHE A 48 18.21 -0.10 37.83
N GLN A 49 19.29 0.59 38.18
CA GLN A 49 19.21 1.86 38.93
C GLN A 49 18.40 2.90 38.15
N TYR A 50 18.62 3.03 36.84
CA TYR A 50 17.88 3.99 36.02
C TYR A 50 16.39 3.63 35.88
N VAL A 51 16.07 2.35 35.64
CA VAL A 51 14.70 1.87 35.36
C VAL A 51 13.87 1.70 36.63
N VAL A 52 14.46 1.29 37.75
CA VAL A 52 13.74 0.93 38.98
C VAL A 52 13.92 1.99 40.06
N GLU A 53 15.15 2.43 40.36
CA GLU A 53 15.39 3.45 41.39
C GLU A 53 15.04 4.85 40.88
N GLY A 54 15.35 5.13 39.62
CA GLY A 54 15.00 6.36 38.93
C GLY A 54 13.49 6.52 38.66
N ASP A 55 12.71 5.45 38.79
CA ASP A 55 11.26 5.48 38.63
C ASP A 55 10.54 6.06 39.85
N ARG A 56 11.17 5.97 41.03
CA ARG A 56 10.59 6.40 42.31
C ARG A 56 10.30 7.89 42.41
N HIS A 57 10.94 8.69 41.56
CA HIS A 57 10.78 10.15 41.51
C HIS A 57 10.07 10.64 40.24
N ARG A 58 9.60 9.74 39.36
CA ARG A 58 8.92 10.10 38.12
C ARG A 58 7.41 10.09 38.30
N LEU A 59 6.73 11.06 37.68
CA LEU A 59 5.25 11.13 37.63
C LEU A 59 4.65 9.96 36.82
N ILE A 60 5.39 9.42 35.86
CA ILE A 60 4.98 8.31 35.00
C ILE A 60 6.05 7.23 35.09
N SER A 61 5.63 6.02 35.46
CA SER A 61 6.52 4.86 35.52
C SER A 61 7.08 4.52 34.13
N SER A 62 8.33 4.13 34.10
CA SER A 62 9.08 3.72 32.90
C SER A 62 8.38 2.56 32.18
N SER A 63 7.72 1.66 32.91
CA SER A 63 6.91 0.57 32.32
C SER A 63 5.68 1.09 31.60
N VAL A 64 4.99 2.09 32.16
CA VAL A 64 3.81 2.70 31.54
C VAL A 64 4.22 3.43 30.26
N CYS A 65 5.34 4.14 30.28
CA CYS A 65 5.91 4.79 29.10
C CYS A 65 6.24 3.76 28.00
N ALA A 66 6.86 2.62 28.35
CA ALA A 66 7.16 1.54 27.41
C ALA A 66 5.89 0.99 26.75
N ILE A 67 4.83 0.73 27.53
CA ILE A 67 3.55 0.23 27.02
C ILE A 67 2.92 1.22 26.06
N ILE A 68 2.87 2.51 26.41
CA ILE A 68 2.31 3.57 25.56
C ILE A 68 3.12 3.70 24.25
N LEU A 69 4.45 3.68 24.34
CA LEU A 69 5.34 3.73 23.19
C LEU A 69 5.14 2.52 22.26
N PHE A 70 5.10 1.31 22.82
CA PHE A 70 4.92 0.08 22.06
C PHE A 70 3.55 0.02 21.38
N THR A 71 2.48 0.34 22.12
CA THR A 71 1.11 0.33 21.58
C THR A 71 0.91 1.39 20.51
N SER A 72 1.45 2.60 20.68
CA SER A 72 1.40 3.64 19.64
C SER A 72 2.18 3.26 18.38
N ALA A 73 3.36 2.64 18.54
CA ALA A 73 4.14 2.16 17.40
C ALA A 73 3.47 1.00 16.66
N LEU A 74 2.87 0.05 17.39
CA LEU A 74 2.06 -1.02 16.80
C LEU A 74 0.87 -0.45 16.04
N ALA A 75 0.16 0.53 16.63
CA ALA A 75 -0.96 1.21 15.97
C ALA A 75 -0.51 1.91 14.68
N ALA A 76 0.68 2.54 14.67
CA ALA A 76 1.24 3.16 13.48
C ALA A 76 1.51 2.14 12.35
N VAL A 77 2.05 0.97 12.68
CA VAL A 77 2.28 -0.10 11.70
C VAL A 77 0.96 -0.64 11.16
N LEU A 78 -0.01 -0.93 12.03
CA LEU A 78 -1.33 -1.42 11.63
C LEU A 78 -2.05 -0.42 10.73
N ARG A 79 -1.96 0.87 11.07
CA ARG A 79 -2.50 1.97 10.29
C ARG A 79 -1.92 1.99 8.87
N GLU A 80 -0.62 1.72 8.72
CA GLU A 80 0.00 1.66 7.39
C GLU A 80 -0.48 0.44 6.58
N GLN A 81 -0.74 -0.69 7.23
CA GLN A 81 -1.28 -1.90 6.57
C GLN A 81 -2.73 -1.74 6.06
N MET A 82 -3.46 -0.71 6.52
CA MET A 82 -4.83 -0.46 6.07
C MET A 82 -4.90 0.18 4.68
N ARG A 83 -3.77 0.66 4.14
CA ARG A 83 -3.69 1.26 2.80
C ARG A 83 -3.56 0.20 1.71
N GLY A 84 -3.97 0.53 0.50
CA GLY A 84 -3.69 -0.27 -0.70
C GLY A 84 -4.89 -0.47 -1.61
N VAL A 85 -4.73 -1.40 -2.55
CA VAL A 85 -5.73 -1.76 -3.55
C VAL A 85 -6.04 -3.23 -3.44
N ILE A 86 -7.31 -3.58 -3.47
CA ILE A 86 -7.74 -4.97 -3.46
C ILE A 86 -8.59 -5.23 -4.68
N VAL A 87 -8.15 -6.17 -5.50
CA VAL A 87 -8.85 -6.58 -6.70
C VAL A 87 -9.72 -7.79 -6.35
N HIS A 88 -11.03 -7.66 -6.63
CA HIS A 88 -12.04 -8.67 -6.44
C HIS A 88 -12.61 -9.12 -7.79
N PRO A 89 -13.26 -10.30 -7.85
CA PRO A 89 -13.98 -10.72 -9.06
C PRO A 89 -15.06 -9.73 -9.47
N GLU A 90 -15.72 -9.06 -8.52
CA GLU A 90 -16.83 -8.14 -8.81
C GLU A 90 -16.41 -6.66 -8.95
N GLY A 91 -15.20 -6.31 -8.53
CA GLY A 91 -14.72 -4.93 -8.63
C GLY A 91 -13.34 -4.66 -8.02
N ILE A 92 -13.05 -3.39 -7.81
CA ILE A 92 -11.81 -2.92 -7.16
C ILE A 92 -12.18 -2.18 -5.87
N GLU A 93 -11.50 -2.50 -4.77
CA GLU A 93 -11.54 -1.73 -3.53
C GLU A 93 -10.26 -0.90 -3.39
N LEU A 94 -10.43 0.41 -3.26
CA LEU A 94 -9.35 1.34 -2.91
C LEU A 94 -9.44 1.60 -1.41
N ARG A 95 -8.30 1.48 -0.73
CA ARG A 95 -8.17 1.78 0.69
C ARG A 95 -7.15 2.90 0.85
N GLU A 96 -7.67 4.07 1.20
CA GLU A 96 -6.89 5.27 1.43
C GLU A 96 -7.02 5.68 2.89
N LEU A 97 -6.01 6.38 3.39
CA LEU A 97 -5.98 6.86 4.74
C LEU A 97 -5.94 8.39 4.71
N LEU A 98 -7.03 9.03 5.13
CA LEU A 98 -7.05 10.49 5.26
C LEU A 98 -6.09 10.95 6.37
N GLY A 99 -5.69 12.22 6.34
CA GLY A 99 -4.70 12.81 7.27
C GLY A 99 -4.96 12.50 8.76
N PHE A 100 -6.23 12.39 9.17
CA PHE A 100 -6.61 12.07 10.56
C PHE A 100 -6.68 10.57 10.92
N GLY A 101 -6.37 9.66 9.98
CA GLY A 101 -6.33 8.22 10.26
C GLY A 101 -7.63 7.48 10.09
N LEU A 102 -8.63 8.15 9.56
CA LEU A 102 -9.87 7.53 9.14
C LEU A 102 -9.61 6.74 7.85
N PRO A 103 -9.78 5.40 7.87
CA PRO A 103 -9.69 4.60 6.65
C PRO A 103 -10.90 4.93 5.77
N ARG A 104 -10.64 5.33 4.52
CA ARG A 104 -11.66 5.50 3.50
C ARG A 104 -11.58 4.35 2.53
N VAL A 105 -12.63 3.55 2.49
CA VAL A 105 -12.77 2.44 1.54
C VAL A 105 -13.70 2.90 0.42
N ARG A 106 -13.23 2.90 -0.81
CA ARG A 106 -14.05 3.14 -2.01
C ARG A 106 -14.12 1.85 -2.80
N ARG A 107 -15.32 1.44 -3.18
CA ARG A 107 -15.56 0.24 -3.98
C ARG A 107 -16.08 0.66 -5.34
N PHE A 108 -15.49 0.12 -6.40
CA PHE A 108 -15.96 0.32 -7.75
C PHE A 108 -16.27 -1.03 -8.37
N ALA A 109 -17.50 -1.21 -8.85
CA ALA A 109 -17.85 -2.39 -9.61
C ALA A 109 -17.25 -2.28 -11.02
N TRP A 110 -16.88 -3.40 -11.64
CA TRP A 110 -16.32 -3.38 -12.99
C TRP A 110 -17.27 -2.76 -14.02
N SER A 111 -18.58 -2.88 -13.82
CA SER A 111 -19.61 -2.28 -14.69
C SER A 111 -19.62 -0.75 -14.64
N GLN A 112 -19.04 -0.14 -13.61
CA GLN A 112 -18.94 1.31 -13.47
C GLN A 112 -17.71 1.88 -14.17
N ILE A 113 -16.77 1.03 -14.58
CA ILE A 113 -15.50 1.42 -15.19
C ILE A 113 -15.67 1.40 -16.70
N ASP A 114 -15.54 2.57 -17.32
CA ASP A 114 -15.65 2.74 -18.77
C ASP A 114 -14.28 2.55 -19.45
N ARG A 115 -13.22 3.16 -18.90
CA ARG A 115 -11.86 3.03 -19.45
C ARG A 115 -10.81 2.95 -18.35
N MET A 116 -9.69 2.30 -18.65
CA MET A 116 -8.54 2.24 -17.75
C MET A 116 -7.32 2.80 -18.45
N SER A 117 -6.61 3.75 -17.82
CA SER A 117 -5.34 4.24 -18.34
C SER A 117 -4.19 3.72 -17.47
N VAL A 118 -3.38 2.83 -18.03
CA VAL A 118 -2.21 2.24 -17.35
C VAL A 118 -0.96 2.96 -17.87
N PRO A 119 -0.24 3.73 -17.04
CA PRO A 119 0.99 4.38 -17.48
C PRO A 119 2.02 3.31 -17.88
N PRO A 120 2.66 3.42 -19.06
CA PRO A 120 3.62 2.43 -19.51
C PRO A 120 4.83 2.40 -18.57
N ALA A 121 5.34 1.20 -18.30
CA ALA A 121 6.40 0.94 -17.33
C ALA A 121 7.72 1.70 -17.60
N GLN A 122 7.85 2.35 -18.76
CA GLN A 122 9.03 3.12 -19.20
C GLN A 122 8.78 4.62 -19.44
N ALA A 123 7.62 5.21 -19.11
CA ALA A 123 7.39 6.64 -19.32
C ALA A 123 8.05 7.57 -18.27
N SER A 124 9.26 7.24 -17.82
CA SER A 124 10.18 8.19 -17.16
C SER A 124 11.11 8.90 -18.16
N GLY A 125 10.86 8.80 -19.46
CA GLY A 125 11.62 9.52 -20.48
C GLY A 125 10.92 9.56 -21.84
N GLY A 126 10.23 10.66 -22.14
CA GLY A 126 9.87 11.02 -23.52
C GLY A 126 8.36 11.08 -23.81
N ARG A 127 7.90 12.30 -24.09
CA ARG A 127 6.68 12.66 -24.85
C ARG A 127 5.38 11.94 -24.47
N ALA A 128 4.78 12.35 -23.35
CA ALA A 128 3.32 12.39 -23.22
C ALA A 128 2.90 13.87 -23.09
N ALA A 129 2.61 14.49 -24.23
CA ALA A 129 2.00 15.82 -24.26
C ALA A 129 0.54 15.71 -23.77
N ALA A 130 0.15 16.61 -22.87
CA ALA A 130 -1.21 16.88 -22.40
C ALA A 130 -1.81 15.96 -21.31
N ALA A 131 -1.30 16.04 -20.08
CA ALA A 131 -2.11 15.88 -18.85
C ALA A 131 -1.39 16.48 -17.62
N GLN A 132 -1.35 17.81 -17.52
CA GLN A 132 -0.63 18.59 -16.51
C GLN A 132 -1.14 18.46 -15.05
N ASP A 133 -2.12 17.60 -14.75
CA ASP A 133 -2.73 17.48 -13.40
C ASP A 133 -2.64 16.08 -12.77
N SER A 134 -1.79 15.19 -13.31
CA SER A 134 -1.75 13.79 -12.86
C SER A 134 -0.70 13.58 -11.77
N PRO A 135 -1.04 13.01 -10.59
CA PRO A 135 -0.05 12.54 -9.64
C PRO A 135 0.77 11.43 -10.32
N SER A 136 2.01 11.79 -10.64
CA SER A 136 2.94 11.08 -11.51
C SER A 136 3.02 9.57 -11.23
N GLY A 137 2.48 8.77 -12.15
CA GLY A 137 2.69 7.32 -12.22
C GLY A 137 1.59 6.44 -11.63
N ASN A 138 0.40 7.00 -11.33
CA ASN A 138 -0.75 6.23 -10.85
C ASN A 138 -1.66 5.77 -11.99
N ILE A 139 -2.21 4.56 -11.85
CA ILE A 139 -3.21 4.01 -12.78
C ILE A 139 -4.50 4.81 -12.60
N ARG A 140 -5.14 5.19 -13.70
CA ARG A 140 -6.39 5.95 -13.67
C ARG A 140 -7.55 5.11 -14.20
N LEU A 141 -8.68 5.25 -13.52
CA LEU A 141 -9.96 4.65 -13.86
C LEU A 141 -10.90 5.77 -14.26
N ASP A 142 -11.40 5.70 -15.48
CA ASP A 142 -12.47 6.55 -15.97
C ASP A 142 -13.78 5.79 -15.80
N LEU A 143 -14.72 6.41 -15.10
CA LEU A 143 -16.02 5.82 -14.78
C LEU A 143 -17.06 6.24 -15.82
N TRP A 144 -18.11 5.44 -15.95
CA TRP A 144 -19.23 5.68 -16.87
C TRP A 144 -19.93 7.04 -16.62
N ASP A 145 -19.88 7.55 -15.39
CA ASP A 145 -20.47 8.83 -14.99
C ASP A 145 -19.59 10.04 -15.39
N GLY A 146 -18.51 9.79 -16.13
CA GLY A 146 -17.52 10.79 -16.52
C GLY A 146 -16.56 11.18 -15.40
N SER A 147 -16.70 10.62 -14.20
CA SER A 147 -15.77 10.86 -13.10
C SER A 147 -14.46 10.11 -13.30
N ARG A 148 -13.38 10.68 -12.77
CA ARG A 148 -12.03 10.14 -12.89
C ARG A 148 -11.49 9.83 -11.50
N THR A 149 -11.04 8.60 -11.29
CA THR A 149 -10.43 8.19 -10.02
C THR A 149 -9.03 7.64 -10.25
N TRP A 150 -8.10 8.06 -9.42
CA TRP A 150 -6.72 7.57 -9.41
C TRP A 150 -6.59 6.45 -8.40
N LEU A 151 -5.92 5.35 -8.78
CA LEU A 151 -5.54 4.32 -7.84
C LEU A 151 -4.39 4.82 -6.96
N PRO A 152 -4.38 4.49 -5.65
CA PRO A 152 -3.28 4.81 -4.78
C PRO A 152 -2.02 4.04 -5.21
N THR A 153 -0.87 4.59 -4.87
CA THR A 153 0.42 3.98 -5.14
C THR A 153 0.53 2.63 -4.42
N VAL A 154 0.86 1.57 -5.13
CA VAL A 154 1.09 0.23 -4.56
C VAL A 154 2.56 -0.18 -4.69
N GLY A 155 2.98 -1.15 -3.87
CA GLY A 155 4.33 -1.73 -3.94
C GLY A 155 4.59 -2.45 -5.26
N ASP A 156 3.74 -3.42 -5.61
CA ASP A 156 3.90 -4.25 -6.81
C ASP A 156 3.05 -3.70 -7.96
N ARG A 157 3.45 -2.53 -8.48
CA ARG A 157 2.73 -1.85 -9.57
C ARG A 157 2.61 -2.72 -10.83
N LEU A 158 3.68 -3.43 -11.17
CA LEU A 158 3.76 -4.30 -12.34
C LEU A 158 2.79 -5.50 -12.22
N ALA A 159 2.69 -6.09 -11.03
CA ALA A 159 1.73 -7.17 -10.79
C ALA A 159 0.28 -6.66 -10.81
N LEU A 160 0.03 -5.46 -10.26
CA LEU A 160 -1.29 -4.83 -10.33
C LEU A 160 -1.69 -4.52 -11.78
N SER A 161 -0.80 -3.95 -12.59
CA SER A 161 -1.08 -3.64 -14.00
C SER A 161 -1.36 -4.91 -14.80
N MET A 162 -0.58 -5.98 -14.62
CA MET A 162 -0.84 -7.26 -15.29
C MET A 162 -2.20 -7.86 -14.93
N VAL A 163 -2.59 -7.79 -13.66
CA VAL A 163 -3.91 -8.28 -13.21
C VAL A 163 -5.02 -7.44 -13.83
N LEU A 164 -4.88 -6.11 -13.85
CA LEU A 164 -5.86 -5.21 -14.43
C LEU A 164 -5.97 -5.39 -15.95
N GLU A 165 -4.86 -5.53 -16.66
CA GLU A 165 -4.87 -5.80 -18.11
C GLU A 165 -5.58 -7.11 -18.44
N ARG A 166 -5.29 -8.19 -17.69
CA ARG A 166 -6.00 -9.48 -17.86
C ARG A 166 -7.49 -9.35 -17.63
N VAL A 167 -7.91 -8.60 -16.60
CA VAL A 167 -9.33 -8.39 -16.30
C VAL A 167 -10.00 -7.51 -17.35
N ALA A 168 -9.33 -6.47 -17.83
CA ALA A 168 -9.83 -5.58 -18.86
C ALA A 168 -9.99 -6.31 -20.20
N LEU A 169 -9.00 -7.10 -20.63
CA LEU A 169 -9.10 -7.98 -21.81
C LEU A 169 -10.28 -8.95 -21.69
N ALA A 170 -10.44 -9.59 -20.52
CA ALA A 170 -11.52 -10.54 -20.28
C ALA A 170 -12.93 -9.93 -20.31
N ARG A 171 -13.04 -8.62 -20.07
CA ARG A 171 -14.30 -7.88 -20.02
C ARG A 171 -14.47 -6.88 -21.16
N ALA A 172 -13.56 -6.88 -22.13
CA ALA A 172 -13.52 -5.95 -23.25
C ALA A 172 -13.55 -4.47 -22.81
N ILE A 173 -12.91 -4.14 -21.69
CA ILE A 173 -12.79 -2.75 -21.22
C ILE A 173 -11.63 -2.09 -22.00
N PRO A 174 -11.84 -0.94 -22.65
CA PRO A 174 -10.77 -0.21 -23.33
C PRO A 174 -9.64 0.19 -22.38
N ILE A 175 -8.40 -0.09 -22.79
CA ILE A 175 -7.19 0.29 -22.06
C ILE A 175 -6.43 1.34 -22.87
N GLU A 176 -6.14 2.48 -22.25
CA GLU A 176 -5.29 3.52 -22.82
C GLU A 176 -3.87 3.40 -22.21
N GLY A 177 -2.92 2.95 -23.02
CA GLY A 177 -1.58 2.57 -22.54
C GLY A 177 -1.52 1.11 -22.06
N GLY A 178 -0.35 0.67 -21.61
CA GLY A 178 -0.13 -0.71 -21.18
C GLY A 178 1.33 -1.03 -20.89
N THR A 179 1.57 -2.16 -20.25
CA THR A 179 2.90 -2.70 -20.00
C THR A 179 3.58 -3.25 -21.27
N GLY A 180 2.82 -3.40 -22.37
CA GLY A 180 3.28 -3.99 -23.63
C GLY A 180 3.50 -5.51 -23.57
N LEU A 181 3.41 -6.11 -22.38
CA LEU A 181 3.75 -7.52 -22.13
C LEU A 181 2.68 -8.51 -22.59
N LEU A 182 1.42 -8.07 -22.71
CA LEU A 182 0.32 -8.91 -23.18
C LEU A 182 0.08 -8.80 -24.70
N ASP A 183 0.54 -7.73 -25.35
CA ASP A 183 0.53 -7.62 -26.82
C ASP A 183 1.53 -8.61 -27.45
N ASP A 184 2.65 -8.89 -26.79
CA ASP A 184 3.67 -9.85 -27.23
C ASP A 184 3.26 -11.32 -27.09
N LEU A 185 2.24 -11.61 -26.27
CA LEU A 185 1.73 -12.98 -26.04
C LEU A 185 0.53 -13.33 -26.93
N GLY A 186 0.15 -12.44 -27.85
CA GLY A 186 -1.17 -12.45 -28.48
C GLY A 186 -1.18 -12.22 -29.99
N ASN A 187 -0.26 -12.80 -30.77
CA ASN A 187 -0.56 -13.01 -32.20
C ASN A 187 0.12 -14.25 -32.82
N PRO A 188 -0.40 -15.47 -32.60
CA PRO A 188 0.01 -16.66 -33.35
C PRO A 188 -0.51 -16.69 -34.81
N LEU A 189 -1.02 -15.57 -35.34
CA LEU A 189 -1.54 -15.45 -36.71
C LEU A 189 -0.84 -14.36 -37.52
N GLN A 190 0.35 -13.91 -37.10
CA GLN A 190 1.17 -12.96 -37.86
C GLN A 190 2.39 -13.58 -38.55
N ASP A 191 2.40 -14.90 -38.72
CA ASP A 191 3.26 -15.60 -39.67
C ASP A 191 2.35 -16.20 -40.74
N ASP A 192 2.11 -15.44 -41.81
CA ASP A 192 1.93 -15.92 -43.18
C ASP A 192 1.64 -14.71 -44.10
N GLY A 193 2.74 -14.21 -44.70
CA GLY A 193 2.75 -13.23 -45.78
C GLY A 193 4.06 -13.34 -46.55
#